data_AF-A0A8S3IH92-F1
#
_entry.id   AF-A0A8S3IH92-F1
#
_cell.length_a   1.000
_cell.length_b   1.000
_cell.length_c   1.000
_cell.angle_alpha   90.00
_cell.angle_beta   90.00
_cell.angle_gamma   90.00
#
_symmetry.space_group_name_H-M   'P 1'
#
loop_
_entity.id
_entity.type
_entity.pdbx_description
1 polymer ?
#
loop_
_entity_poly.entity_id
_entity_poly.type
_entity_poly.pdbx_seq_one_letter_code
_entity_poly.pdbx_strand_id
1 'polypeptide(L)'
;MYLLQHQYLILIILLLIIQTTAAFWWSLGLPSFQSWSSTQKNQEPFCSSLTFLTADQRYYCQTNPKIFAIISRSLRQAIEECQYQFRNQRWNCSIFNQSDVFGKLVLRSKRHNMYK
;
A
#
# COMPACT_ATOMS: atom_id res chain seq x y z
N MET A 1 -38.07 8.48 -40.96
CA MET A 1 -37.39 9.69 -40.44
C MET A 1 -37.12 9.62 -38.94
N TYR A 2 -38.12 9.33 -38.09
CA TYR A 2 -37.95 9.19 -36.63
C TYR A 2 -36.97 8.10 -36.18
N LEU A 3 -36.94 6.94 -36.84
CA LEU A 3 -36.01 5.85 -36.49
C LEU A 3 -34.53 6.22 -36.68
N LEU A 4 -34.21 6.98 -37.73
CA LEU A 4 -32.85 7.50 -37.96
C LEU A 4 -32.49 8.56 -36.92
N GLN A 5 -33.43 9.43 -36.56
CA GLN A 5 -33.23 10.46 -35.54
C GLN A 5 -32.98 9.87 -34.15
N HIS A 6 -33.67 8.77 -33.80
CA HIS A 6 -33.39 8.01 -32.57
C HIS A 6 -32.01 7.35 -32.58
N GLN A 7 -31.58 6.78 -33.71
CA GLN A 7 -30.23 6.21 -33.83
C GLN A 7 -29.13 7.26 -33.65
N TYR A 8 -29.28 8.45 -34.23
CA TYR A 8 -28.36 9.57 -34.03
C TYR A 8 -28.35 10.06 -32.58
N LEU A 9 -29.51 10.16 -31.93
CA LEU A 9 -29.59 10.53 -30.51
C LEU A 9 -28.89 9.52 -29.61
N ILE A 10 -29.06 8.22 -29.86
CA ILE A 10 -28.38 7.15 -29.11
C ILE A 10 -26.86 7.26 -29.30
N LEU A 11 -26.38 7.48 -30.52
CA LEU A 11 -24.95 7.66 -30.80
C LEU A 11 -24.37 8.89 -30.09
N ILE A 12 -25.09 10.01 -30.07
CA ILE A 12 -24.66 11.23 -29.37
C ILE A 12 -24.59 10.99 -27.86
N ILE A 13 -25.58 10.32 -27.28
CA ILE A 13 -25.59 9.98 -25.85
C ILE A 13 -24.42 9.07 -25.49
N LEU A 14 -24.13 8.05 -26.30
CA LEU A 14 -23.00 7.15 -26.08
C LEU A 14 -21.65 7.88 -26.13
N LEU A 15 -21.47 8.79 -27.09
CA LEU A 15 -20.25 9.60 -27.21
C LEU A 15 -20.04 10.56 -26.02
N LEU A 16 -21.12 11.12 -25.47
CA LEU A 16 -21.06 11.98 -24.29
C LEU A 16 -20.69 11.20 -23.01
N ILE A 17 -21.15 9.95 -22.86
CA ILE A 17 -20.83 9.11 -21.71
C ILE A 17 -19.33 8.73 -21.68
N ILE A 18 -18.70 8.51 -22.85
CA ILE A 18 -17.26 8.18 -22.94
C ILE A 18 -16.38 9.32 -22.40
N GLN A 19 -16.80 10.59 -22.54
CA GLN A 19 -16.03 11.75 -22.06
C GLN A 19 -16.16 11.96 -20.53
N THR A 20 -17.29 11.56 -19.91
CA THR A 20 -17.50 11.74 -18.46
C THR A 20 -16.82 10.64 -17.65
N THR A 21 -16.57 9.48 -18.25
CA THR A 21 -15.78 8.39 -17.64
C THR A 21 -14.28 8.61 -17.78
N ALA A 22 -13.78 9.83 -17.58
CA ALA A 22 -12.35 10.11 -17.45
C ALA A 22 -11.77 9.62 -16.10
N ALA A 23 -12.38 8.60 -15.48
CA ALA A 23 -11.73 7.83 -14.45
C ALA A 23 -10.78 6.84 -15.14
N PHE A 24 -9.52 7.25 -15.30
CA PHE A 24 -8.41 6.49 -15.88
C PHE A 24 -8.01 5.30 -14.98
N TRP A 25 -8.91 4.33 -14.80
CA TRP A 25 -8.63 3.10 -14.04
C TRP A 25 -7.50 2.28 -14.68
N TRP A 26 -7.31 2.37 -15.99
CA TRP A 26 -6.19 1.77 -16.71
C TRP A 26 -4.83 2.43 -16.39
N SER A 27 -4.80 3.63 -15.80
CA SER A 27 -3.57 4.22 -15.26
C SER A 27 -3.13 3.64 -13.92
N LEU A 28 -3.96 2.87 -13.22
CA LEU A 28 -3.55 2.18 -11.99
C LEU A 28 -2.50 1.09 -12.26
N GLY A 29 -2.38 0.64 -13.52
CA GLY A 29 -1.36 -0.31 -13.97
C GLY A 29 -0.10 0.34 -14.54
N LEU A 30 -0.10 1.65 -14.76
CA LEU A 30 1.12 2.38 -15.14
C LEU A 30 1.83 2.74 -13.84
N PRO A 31 3.12 2.40 -13.68
CA PRO A 31 3.90 3.05 -12.65
C PRO A 31 3.94 4.52 -13.07
N SER A 32 3.09 5.35 -12.47
CA SER A 32 3.49 6.71 -12.17
C SER A 32 4.75 6.53 -11.33
N PHE A 33 5.89 6.48 -12.03
CA PHE A 33 7.20 6.54 -11.46
C PHE A 33 7.18 7.88 -10.74
N GLN A 34 6.73 7.85 -9.48
CA GLN A 34 7.17 8.80 -8.49
C GLN A 34 8.67 8.80 -8.69
N SER A 35 9.16 9.91 -9.23
CA SER A 35 10.52 10.35 -9.06
C SER A 35 10.72 10.52 -7.55
N TRP A 36 10.81 9.40 -6.85
CA TRP A 36 11.33 9.35 -5.51
C TRP A 36 12.81 9.62 -5.71
N SER A 37 13.15 10.90 -5.65
CA SER A 37 14.50 11.36 -5.38
C SER A 37 14.90 10.66 -4.09
N SER A 38 15.53 9.51 -4.27
CA SER A 38 16.17 8.79 -3.20
C SER A 38 17.29 9.70 -2.75
N THR A 39 17.07 10.42 -1.65
CA THR A 39 18.16 10.81 -0.78
C THR A 39 18.86 9.50 -0.46
N GLN A 40 19.92 9.21 -1.20
CA GLN A 40 20.94 8.22 -0.90
C GLN A 40 21.55 8.64 0.44
N LYS A 41 20.81 8.42 1.53
CA LYS A 41 21.38 8.40 2.85
C LYS A 41 21.88 6.97 3.00
N ASN A 42 23.20 6.84 2.87
CA ASN A 42 24.03 5.67 3.14
C ASN A 42 23.26 4.48 3.77
N GLN A 43 23.30 3.33 3.09
CA GLN A 43 22.64 2.07 3.45
C GLN A 43 23.12 1.44 4.78
N GLU A 44 23.94 2.12 5.57
CA GLU A 44 24.23 1.79 6.96
C GLU A 44 23.64 2.91 7.83
N PRO A 45 22.55 2.71 8.61
CA PRO A 45 22.24 1.54 9.44
C PRO A 45 20.75 1.13 9.41
N PHE A 46 20.04 1.25 8.27
CA PHE A 46 18.59 0.98 8.25
C PHE A 46 18.27 -0.46 8.69
N CYS A 47 18.83 -1.47 8.03
CA CYS A 47 18.57 -2.87 8.37
C CYS A 47 19.19 -3.32 9.71
N SER A 48 20.24 -2.65 10.19
CA SER A 48 20.83 -2.90 11.50
C SER A 48 20.04 -2.24 12.64
N SER A 49 19.35 -1.13 12.38
CA SER A 49 18.44 -0.49 13.33
C SER A 49 17.19 -1.34 13.64
N LEU A 50 16.86 -2.28 12.75
CA LEU A 50 15.73 -3.20 12.91
C LEU A 50 16.16 -4.43 13.72
N THR A 51 16.15 -4.28 15.04
CA THR A 51 16.60 -5.33 16.00
C THR A 51 15.69 -6.57 16.01
N PHE A 52 14.42 -6.40 15.60
CA PHE A 52 13.41 -7.45 15.57
C PHE A 52 13.49 -8.41 14.35
N LEU A 53 14.33 -8.11 13.35
CA LEU A 53 14.46 -8.97 12.17
C LEU A 53 15.20 -10.27 12.50
N THR A 54 14.69 -11.38 11.96
CA THR A 54 15.41 -12.66 11.97
C THR A 54 16.68 -12.58 11.10
N ALA A 55 17.59 -13.56 11.23
CA ALA A 55 18.81 -13.61 10.42
C ALA A 55 18.50 -13.58 8.91
N ASP A 56 17.54 -14.39 8.46
CA ASP A 56 17.12 -14.44 7.05
C ASP A 56 16.48 -13.12 6.59
N GLN A 57 15.61 -12.53 7.40
CA GLN A 57 14.99 -11.24 7.07
C GLN A 57 16.03 -10.11 7.01
N ARG A 58 17.06 -10.16 7.87
CA ARG A 58 18.18 -9.22 7.83
C ARG A 58 19.00 -9.38 6.56
N TYR A 59 19.25 -10.62 6.13
CA TYR A 59 19.89 -10.90 4.84
C TYR A 59 19.10 -10.33 3.66
N TYR A 60 17.78 -10.53 3.62
CA TYR A 60 16.92 -9.96 2.58
C TYR A 60 16.83 -8.44 2.65
N CYS A 61 16.83 -7.86 3.85
CA CYS A 61 16.85 -6.42 4.04
C CYS A 61 18.14 -5.80 3.50
N GLN A 62 19.29 -6.41 3.79
CA GLN A 62 20.59 -5.97 3.27
C GLN A 62 20.68 -6.11 1.75
N THR A 63 20.12 -7.18 1.19
CA THR A 63 20.09 -7.41 -0.26
C THR A 63 19.15 -6.44 -0.98
N ASN A 64 17.99 -6.11 -0.39
CA ASN A 64 16.96 -5.28 -1.01
C ASN A 64 16.41 -4.17 -0.08
N PRO A 65 17.24 -3.20 0.34
CA PRO A 65 16.87 -2.22 1.35
C PRO A 65 15.75 -1.27 0.90
N LYS A 66 15.66 -0.98 -0.41
CA LYS A 66 14.58 -0.15 -0.96
C LYS A 66 13.20 -0.77 -0.76
N ILE A 67 13.08 -2.08 -0.95
CA ILE A 67 11.82 -2.82 -0.77
C ILE A 67 11.43 -2.81 0.70
N PHE A 68 12.38 -3.05 1.61
CA PHE A 68 12.12 -3.01 3.05
C PHE A 68 11.74 -1.60 3.54
N ALA A 69 12.31 -0.55 2.96
CA ALA A 69 11.87 0.82 3.24
C ALA A 69 10.40 1.03 2.85
N ILE A 70 9.96 0.56 1.67
CA ILE A 70 8.56 0.63 1.24
C ILE A 70 7.66 -0.17 2.19
N ILE A 71 8.03 -1.42 2.51
CA ILE A 71 7.28 -2.27 3.45
C ILE A 71 7.12 -1.57 4.80
N SER A 72 8.19 -0.97 5.33
CA SER A 72 8.14 -0.27 6.61
C SER A 72 7.14 0.89 6.62
N ARG A 73 7.09 1.65 5.52
CA ARG A 73 6.14 2.74 5.34
C ARG A 73 4.70 2.23 5.23
N SER A 74 4.48 1.19 4.43
CA SER A 74 3.15 0.60 4.24
C SER A 74 2.58 0.04 5.55
N LEU A 75 3.42 -0.62 6.36
CA LEU A 75 3.00 -1.13 7.66
C LEU A 75 2.63 -0.02 8.65
N ARG A 76 3.37 1.09 8.64
CA ARG A 76 3.02 2.27 9.44
C ARG A 76 1.64 2.79 9.08
N GLN A 77 1.38 2.95 7.79
CA GLN A 77 0.06 3.39 7.30
C GLN A 77 -1.03 2.39 7.69
N ALA A 78 -0.79 1.08 7.57
CA ALA A 78 -1.76 0.06 7.97
C ALA A 78 -2.09 0.12 9.47
N ILE A 79 -1.11 0.41 10.33
CA ILE A 79 -1.32 0.57 11.77
C ILE A 79 -2.09 1.85 12.07
N GLU A 80 -1.76 2.97 11.42
CA GLU A 80 -2.47 4.24 11.55
C GLU A 80 -3.96 4.07 11.18
N GLU A 81 -4.25 3.38 10.07
CA GLU A 81 -5.61 3.05 9.66
C GLU A 81 -6.30 2.08 10.63
N CYS A 82 -5.59 1.06 11.13
CA CYS A 82 -6.13 0.14 12.14
C CYS A 82 -6.55 0.90 13.40
N GLN A 83 -5.68 1.78 13.91
CA GLN A 83 -5.96 2.61 15.07
C GLN A 83 -7.14 3.54 14.81
N TYR A 84 -7.23 4.13 13.63
CA TYR A 84 -8.35 4.97 13.24
C TYR A 84 -9.68 4.20 13.23
N GLN A 85 -9.71 3.02 12.61
CA GLN A 85 -10.92 2.20 12.47
C GLN A 85 -11.36 1.59 13.80
N PHE A 86 -10.42 1.13 14.62
CA PHE A 86 -10.68 0.42 15.87
C PHE A 86 -10.58 1.32 17.12
N ARG A 87 -10.58 2.65 16.97
CA ARG A 87 -10.42 3.61 18.07
C ARG A 87 -11.38 3.45 19.25
N ASN A 88 -12.59 2.96 18.97
CA ASN A 88 -13.65 2.75 19.98
C ASN A 88 -13.86 1.27 20.33
N GLN A 89 -12.97 0.39 19.89
CA GLN A 89 -13.07 -1.05 20.14
C GLN A 89 -12.21 -1.44 21.35
N ARG A 90 -12.59 -2.54 22.04
CA ARG A 90 -11.80 -3.09 23.15
C ARG A 90 -10.36 -3.42 22.75
N TRP A 91 -10.17 -3.75 21.47
CA TRP A 91 -8.86 -3.87 20.85
C TRP A 91 -8.64 -2.70 19.89
N ASN A 92 -7.78 -1.76 20.26
CA ASN A 92 -7.60 -0.46 19.59
C ASN A 92 -6.33 -0.36 18.74
N CYS A 93 -5.77 -1.50 18.31
CA CYS A 93 -4.54 -1.57 17.52
C CYS A 93 -3.32 -0.80 18.10
N SER A 94 -3.28 -0.54 19.41
CA SER A 94 -2.17 0.17 20.03
C SER A 94 -0.87 -0.65 19.96
N ILE A 95 0.20 0.00 19.50
CA ILE A 95 1.56 -0.55 19.48
C ILE A 95 2.36 0.07 20.61
N PHE A 96 3.17 -0.75 21.29
CA PHE A 96 3.92 -0.33 22.50
C PHE A 96 5.02 0.69 22.18
N ASN A 97 5.48 0.75 20.94
CA ASN A 97 6.43 1.74 20.45
C ASN A 97 6.14 2.10 18.98
N GLN A 98 5.85 3.37 18.69
CA GLN A 98 5.53 3.84 17.34
C GLN A 98 6.70 3.76 16.36
N SER A 99 7.94 3.71 16.87
CA SER A 99 9.14 3.52 16.05
C SER A 99 9.39 2.06 15.65
N ASP A 100 8.75 1.10 16.33
CA ASP A 100 8.93 -0.33 16.11
C ASP A 100 7.69 -0.94 15.45
N VAL A 101 7.47 -0.53 14.20
CA VAL A 101 6.34 -0.95 13.35
C VAL A 101 6.32 -2.47 13.14
N PHE A 102 7.46 -3.14 13.26
CA PHE A 102 7.61 -4.56 12.95
C PHE A 102 7.77 -5.46 14.19
N GLY A 103 8.16 -4.94 15.35
CA GLY A 103 8.54 -5.71 16.53
C GLY A 103 7.52 -6.75 16.97
N LYS A 104 6.21 -6.45 16.89
CA LYS A 104 5.15 -7.43 17.18
C LYS A 104 4.69 -8.25 15.96
N LEU A 105 4.77 -7.70 14.75
CA LEU A 105 4.32 -8.37 13.53
C LEU A 105 5.24 -9.53 13.16
N VAL A 106 6.56 -9.34 13.32
CA VAL A 106 7.56 -10.36 12.99
C VAL A 106 7.51 -11.53 14.00
N LEU A 107 7.29 -11.23 15.28
CA LEU A 107 7.19 -12.28 16.32
C LEU A 107 5.94 -13.15 16.18
N ARG A 108 4.87 -12.65 15.55
CA ARG A 108 3.63 -13.40 15.33
C ARG A 108 3.62 -14.24 14.06
N SER A 109 4.64 -14.12 13.19
CA SER A 109 4.84 -15.02 12.05
C SER A 109 5.38 -16.41 12.48
N LYS A 110 4.96 -16.90 13.65
CA LYS A 110 5.00 -18.32 13.99
C LYS A 110 3.57 -18.84 13.86
N ARG A 111 3.30 -19.42 12.68
CA ARG A 111 2.11 -20.19 12.28
C ARG A 111 0.86 -20.04 13.16
N HIS A 112 -0.14 -19.34 12.64
CA HIS A 112 -1.53 -19.79 12.78
C HIS A 112 -2.16 -19.78 11.40
N ASN A 113 -2.60 -20.95 10.92
CA ASN A 113 -3.40 -21.09 9.72
C ASN A 113 -4.60 -20.14 9.82
N MET A 114 -4.58 -19.05 9.05
CA MET A 114 -5.73 -18.15 8.88
C MET A 114 -6.54 -18.61 7.68
N TYR A 115 -7.11 -19.81 7.81
CA TYR A 115 -8.31 -20.22 7.11
C TYR A 115 -9.28 -20.72 8.18
N LYS A 116 -10.23 -19.86 8.53
CA LYS A 116 -11.52 -20.24 9.09
C LYS A 116 -12.57 -19.41 8.39
#